data_AF-A0A814XW40-F1
#
_entry.id   AF-A0A814XW40-F1
#
_cell.length_a   1.000
_cell.length_b   1.000
_cell.length_c   1.000
_cell.angle_alpha   90.00
_cell.angle_beta   90.00
_cell.angle_gamma   90.00
#
_symmetry.space_group_name_H-M   'P 1'
#
loop_
_entity.id
_entity.type
_entity.pdbx_description
1 polymer ?
#
loop_
_entity_poly.entity_id
_entity_poly.type
_entity_poly.pdbx_seq_one_letter_code
_entity_poly.pdbx_strand_id
1 'polypeptide(L)'
;MIIWYFLFYFSLNIIIFASPGDNHYLYRACLNHCKQINCSTSLGLRDFQDKQTFFEYIFQWSCQDECSYECMWKTVDNMQSNGQPVVQFHGKWPFKRFLGIQEPASTLFSILNLLSNYIFGYKVLRHHLKYGVYPLYSMWMMFCFIAMNAWIWSTIFHTRDKPLTEIFDYIGAISLIFSQFACCIIRVSYRTKYIRLAKFVTLFLLMFFIYHAYYLLFIHMDYGYNMTVNVIVGVLNVICWLLWSIINFISGKIYVWRCAVSVVLAMIFAALELVDFAPIAWIIDAHSLWHFFTMFLPILWYRFIIDDSRYLLRYIY
;
A
#
# COMPACT_ATOMS: atom_id res chain seq x y z
N MET A 1 28.29 9.98 -1.37
CA MET A 1 27.78 10.77 -0.23
C MET A 1 27.29 12.16 -0.63
N ILE A 2 27.92 12.87 -1.56
CA ILE A 2 27.54 14.25 -1.94
C ILE A 2 26.28 14.31 -2.82
N ILE A 3 26.00 13.29 -3.64
CA ILE A 3 24.79 13.24 -4.50
C ILE A 3 23.49 13.09 -3.67
N TRP A 4 23.55 12.39 -2.54
CA TRP A 4 22.40 12.26 -1.62
C TRP A 4 22.10 13.56 -0.86
N TYR A 5 23.13 14.37 -0.61
CA TYR A 5 22.97 15.70 0.00
C TYR A 5 22.30 16.71 -0.95
N PHE A 6 22.52 16.58 -2.26
CA PHE A 6 21.87 17.43 -3.27
C PHE A 6 20.38 17.09 -3.46
N LEU A 7 19.99 15.81 -3.34
CA LEU A 7 18.58 15.42 -3.33
C LEU A 7 17.86 15.84 -2.03
N PHE A 8 18.59 15.90 -0.91
CA PHE A 8 18.06 16.40 0.36
C PHE A 8 17.69 17.89 0.28
N TYR A 9 18.48 18.70 -0.43
CA TYR A 9 18.28 20.16 -0.50
C TYR A 9 17.22 20.61 -1.51
N PHE A 10 16.78 19.75 -2.45
CA PHE A 10 15.69 20.08 -3.39
C PHE A 10 14.29 19.72 -2.88
N SER A 11 14.18 19.21 -1.65
CA SER A 11 12.89 19.02 -0.94
C SER A 11 12.44 20.27 -0.17
N LEU A 12 13.06 21.43 -0.44
CA LEU A 12 12.75 22.70 0.21
C LEU A 12 11.32 23.17 -0.12
N ASN A 13 10.49 23.15 0.93
CA ASN A 13 9.20 23.84 1.05
C ASN A 13 8.09 23.34 0.11
N ILE A 14 7.69 22.07 0.27
CA ILE A 14 6.29 21.73 -0.02
C ILE A 14 5.47 22.41 1.08
N ILE A 15 4.89 23.56 0.76
CA ILE A 15 3.84 24.16 1.58
C ILE A 15 2.72 23.11 1.63
N ILE A 16 2.50 22.50 2.80
CA ILE A 16 1.39 21.58 3.01
C ILE A 16 0.12 22.44 3.00
N PHE A 17 -0.48 22.58 1.83
CA PHE A 17 -1.80 23.18 1.73
C PHE A 17 -2.81 22.18 2.30
N ALA A 18 -3.58 22.61 3.30
CA ALA A 18 -4.78 21.90 3.70
C ALA A 18 -5.66 21.68 2.46
N SER A 19 -6.37 20.55 2.39
CA SER A 19 -7.17 20.24 1.21
C SER A 19 -8.18 21.35 0.92
N PRO A 20 -8.54 21.60 -0.35
CA PRO A 20 -9.46 22.68 -0.69
C PRO A 20 -10.79 22.60 0.08
N GLY A 21 -11.28 21.39 0.34
CA GLY A 21 -12.48 21.14 1.16
C GLY A 21 -12.33 21.60 2.61
N ASP A 22 -11.15 21.44 3.22
CA ASP A 22 -10.87 21.87 4.59
C ASP A 22 -10.87 23.40 4.75
N ASN A 23 -10.61 24.10 3.64
CA ASN A 23 -10.67 25.55 3.55
C ASN A 23 -12.06 26.08 3.16
N HIS A 24 -12.99 25.22 2.78
CA HIS A 24 -14.30 25.64 2.29
C HIS A 24 -15.15 26.26 3.42
N TYR A 25 -15.74 27.43 3.16
CA TYR A 25 -16.45 28.21 4.18
C TYR A 25 -17.62 27.43 4.81
N LEU A 26 -18.40 26.73 3.98
CA LEU A 26 -19.56 25.95 4.43
C LEU A 26 -19.13 24.79 5.34
N TYR A 27 -18.03 24.11 4.98
CA TYR A 27 -17.49 23.01 5.75
C TYR A 27 -17.03 23.48 7.13
N ARG A 28 -16.23 24.56 7.18
CA ARG A 28 -15.72 25.13 8.44
C ARG A 28 -16.84 25.63 9.35
N ALA A 29 -17.81 26.35 8.79
CA ALA A 29 -18.94 26.88 9.54
C ALA A 29 -19.77 25.74 10.16
N CYS A 30 -20.09 24.72 9.35
CA CYS A 30 -20.80 23.52 9.82
C CYS A 30 -19.98 22.79 10.90
N LEU A 31 -18.69 22.56 10.66
CA LEU A 31 -17.84 21.77 11.55
C LEU A 31 -17.71 22.43 12.93
N ASN A 32 -17.46 23.74 12.97
CA ASN A 32 -17.34 24.50 14.21
C ASN A 32 -18.66 24.47 15.00
N HIS A 33 -19.77 24.67 14.31
CA HIS A 33 -21.10 24.63 14.92
C HIS A 33 -21.44 23.24 15.49
N CYS A 34 -21.23 22.19 14.68
CA CYS A 34 -21.49 20.81 15.09
C CYS A 34 -20.65 20.41 16.30
N LYS A 35 -19.34 20.71 16.29
CA LYS A 35 -18.45 20.39 17.42
C LYS A 35 -18.88 21.10 18.71
N GLN A 36 -19.25 22.38 18.63
CA GLN A 36 -19.67 23.16 19.80
C GLN A 36 -20.95 22.62 20.44
N ILE A 37 -21.94 22.25 19.63
CA ILE A 37 -23.24 21.81 20.15
C ILE A 37 -23.19 20.33 20.57
N ASN A 38 -22.70 19.47 19.68
CA ASN A 38 -22.83 18.01 19.83
C ASN A 38 -21.66 17.42 20.62
N CYS A 39 -20.45 17.96 20.50
CA CYS A 39 -19.25 17.32 21.07
C CYS A 39 -18.65 18.02 22.29
N SER A 40 -19.07 19.24 22.61
CA SER A 40 -18.55 20.00 23.77
C SER A 40 -19.47 19.99 24.98
N THR A 41 -20.75 19.63 24.82
CA THR A 41 -21.73 19.58 25.92
C THR A 41 -21.94 18.16 26.41
N SER A 42 -22.20 17.97 27.71
CA SER A 42 -22.48 16.65 28.28
C SER A 42 -23.75 16.02 27.69
N LEU A 43 -24.77 16.84 27.42
CA LEU A 43 -26.01 16.40 26.78
C LEU A 43 -25.76 15.96 25.32
N GLY A 44 -24.98 16.73 24.56
CA GLY A 44 -24.63 16.39 23.17
C GLY A 44 -23.78 15.11 23.08
N LEU A 45 -22.80 14.95 23.97
CA LEU A 45 -21.98 13.73 24.01
C LEU A 45 -22.81 12.50 24.37
N ARG A 46 -23.80 12.64 25.26
CA ARG A 46 -24.74 11.56 25.59
C ARG A 46 -25.64 11.21 24.40
N ASP A 47 -26.19 12.22 23.73
CA ASP A 47 -27.01 12.02 22.52
C ASP A 47 -26.22 11.32 21.40
N PHE A 48 -24.94 11.69 21.21
CA PHE A 48 -24.03 10.98 20.30
C PHE A 48 -23.87 9.51 20.69
N GLN A 49 -23.58 9.23 21.97
CA GLN A 49 -23.40 7.86 22.46
C GLN A 49 -24.67 7.02 22.30
N ASP A 50 -25.84 7.60 22.57
CA ASP A 50 -27.12 6.92 22.44
C ASP A 50 -27.48 6.59 20.98
N LYS A 51 -27.00 7.40 20.01
CA LYS A 51 -27.22 7.20 18.57
C LYS A 51 -26.13 6.38 17.88
N GLN A 52 -24.97 6.21 18.51
CA GLN A 52 -23.83 5.53 17.92
C GLN A 52 -24.17 4.06 17.62
N THR A 53 -23.96 3.64 16.37
CA THR A 53 -24.18 2.25 15.98
C THR A 53 -23.08 1.33 16.51
N PHE A 54 -23.37 0.04 16.59
CA PHE A 54 -22.41 -0.99 17.01
C PHE A 54 -21.11 -0.95 16.20
N PHE A 55 -21.20 -0.81 14.88
CA PHE A 55 -20.02 -0.75 14.02
C PHE A 55 -19.22 0.54 14.23
N GLU A 56 -19.91 1.67 14.42
CA GLU A 56 -19.24 2.94 14.69
C GLU A 56 -18.46 2.91 16.01
N TYR A 57 -19.05 2.27 17.02
CA TYR A 57 -18.38 2.04 18.30
C TYR A 57 -17.13 1.15 18.16
N ILE A 58 -17.26 0.01 17.46
CA ILE A 58 -16.13 -0.93 17.23
C ILE A 58 -14.98 -0.24 16.51
N PHE A 59 -15.28 0.53 15.47
CA PHE A 59 -14.26 1.25 14.69
C PHE A 59 -13.86 2.59 15.32
N GLN A 60 -14.27 2.85 16.57
CA GLN A 60 -13.85 4.01 17.36
C GLN A 60 -14.10 5.33 16.60
N TRP A 61 -15.27 5.47 16.01
CA TRP A 61 -15.74 6.75 15.48
C TRP A 61 -16.08 7.67 16.64
N SER A 62 -15.49 8.86 16.65
CA SER A 62 -15.74 9.86 17.68
C SER A 62 -16.80 10.86 17.22
N CYS A 63 -17.43 11.57 18.17
CA CYS A 63 -18.35 12.67 17.85
C CYS A 63 -17.72 13.69 16.87
N GLN A 64 -16.42 13.97 17.02
CA GLN A 64 -15.73 14.90 16.12
C GLN A 64 -15.58 14.34 14.70
N ASP A 65 -15.37 13.02 14.57
CA ASP A 65 -15.31 12.37 13.26
C ASP A 65 -16.68 12.40 12.57
N GLU A 66 -17.77 12.22 13.32
CA GLU A 66 -19.13 12.33 12.77
C GLU A 66 -19.44 13.75 12.33
N CYS A 67 -19.14 14.76 13.15
CA CYS A 67 -19.27 16.15 12.72
C CYS A 67 -18.47 16.46 11.46
N SER A 68 -17.25 15.93 11.35
CA SER A 68 -16.41 16.13 10.16
C SER A 68 -17.02 15.46 8.93
N TYR A 69 -17.55 14.25 9.08
CA TYR A 69 -18.18 13.49 8.01
C TYR A 69 -19.51 14.09 7.53
N GLU A 70 -20.41 14.43 8.45
CA GLU A 70 -21.68 15.06 8.10
C GLU A 70 -21.48 16.40 7.40
N CYS A 71 -20.56 17.23 7.92
CA CYS A 71 -20.28 18.54 7.33
C CYS A 71 -19.56 18.44 5.98
N MET A 72 -18.73 17.41 5.78
CA MET A 72 -18.15 17.09 4.48
C MET A 72 -19.27 16.79 3.49
N TRP A 73 -20.20 15.88 3.81
CA TRP A 73 -21.30 15.52 2.90
C TRP A 73 -22.27 16.67 2.62
N LYS A 74 -22.62 17.48 3.63
CA LYS A 74 -23.41 18.72 3.41
C LYS A 74 -22.72 19.67 2.44
N THR A 75 -21.39 19.75 2.49
CA THR A 75 -20.62 20.58 1.58
C THR A 75 -20.58 20.00 0.17
N VAL A 76 -20.37 18.67 0.05
CA VAL A 76 -20.42 17.95 -1.22
C VAL A 76 -21.79 18.11 -1.89
N ASP A 77 -22.89 17.90 -1.17
CA ASP A 77 -24.25 18.05 -1.69
C ASP A 77 -24.52 19.48 -2.17
N ASN A 78 -24.01 20.49 -1.45
CA ASN A 78 -24.09 21.88 -1.86
C ASN A 78 -23.28 22.16 -3.14
N MET A 79 -22.06 21.62 -3.25
CA MET A 79 -21.25 21.76 -4.48
C MET A 79 -21.97 21.12 -5.67
N GLN A 80 -22.46 19.89 -5.52
CA GLN A 80 -23.13 19.17 -6.60
C GLN A 80 -24.42 19.85 -7.06
N SER A 81 -25.25 20.33 -6.13
CA SER A 81 -26.49 21.07 -6.47
C SER A 81 -26.23 22.39 -7.19
N ASN A 82 -25.06 22.99 -7.01
CA ASN A 82 -24.63 24.19 -7.72
C ASN A 82 -23.76 23.90 -8.96
N GLY A 83 -23.62 22.63 -9.37
CA GLY A 83 -22.79 22.25 -10.52
C GLY A 83 -21.29 22.50 -10.34
N GLN A 84 -20.82 22.61 -9.09
CA GLN A 84 -19.41 22.80 -8.77
C GLN A 84 -18.68 21.46 -8.69
N PRO A 85 -17.38 21.39 -9.08
CA PRO A 85 -16.60 20.18 -8.91
C PRO A 85 -16.38 19.89 -7.43
N VAL A 86 -16.47 18.60 -7.07
CA VAL A 86 -16.16 18.13 -5.72
C VAL A 86 -14.65 18.16 -5.51
N VAL A 87 -14.23 18.39 -4.27
CA VAL A 87 -12.83 18.53 -3.87
C VAL A 87 -12.48 17.54 -2.75
N GLN A 88 -11.19 17.38 -2.50
CA GLN A 88 -10.68 16.57 -1.40
C GLN A 88 -10.84 17.28 -0.04
N PHE A 89 -11.00 16.48 1.01
CA PHE A 89 -11.07 16.86 2.42
C PHE A 89 -10.07 15.99 3.20
N HIS A 90 -9.30 16.58 4.11
CA HIS A 90 -8.26 15.89 4.90
C HIS A 90 -7.32 15.01 4.07
N GLY A 91 -6.90 15.49 2.90
CA GLY A 91 -6.00 14.79 1.98
C GLY A 91 -6.65 13.69 1.14
N LYS A 92 -7.98 13.49 1.23
CA LYS A 92 -8.68 12.39 0.56
C LYS A 92 -9.96 12.82 -0.13
N TRP A 93 -10.39 12.04 -1.12
CA TRP A 93 -11.72 12.19 -1.68
C TRP A 93 -12.82 11.80 -0.67
N PRO A 94 -14.04 12.34 -0.78
CA PRO A 94 -15.14 11.95 0.10
C PRO A 94 -15.66 10.55 -0.25
N PHE A 95 -15.70 9.66 0.75
CA PHE A 95 -16.22 8.29 0.63
C PHE A 95 -17.48 8.08 1.46
N LYS A 96 -18.46 7.36 0.91
CA LYS A 96 -19.62 6.92 1.69
C LYS A 96 -19.23 5.70 2.51
N ARG A 97 -19.34 5.83 3.83
CA ARG A 97 -19.07 4.72 4.74
C ARG A 97 -20.10 3.60 4.57
N PHE A 98 -19.68 2.37 4.80
CA PHE A 98 -20.56 1.20 4.84
C PHE A 98 -20.28 0.39 6.09
N LEU A 99 -21.27 0.21 6.97
CA LEU A 99 -21.11 -0.49 8.26
C LEU A 99 -19.89 0.02 9.06
N GLY A 100 -19.69 1.34 9.11
CA GLY A 100 -18.55 1.97 9.79
C GLY A 100 -17.19 1.83 9.09
N ILE A 101 -17.10 1.11 7.96
CA ILE A 101 -15.88 1.02 7.12
C ILE A 101 -15.72 2.34 6.36
N GLN A 102 -14.53 2.94 6.46
CA GLN A 102 -14.23 4.24 5.86
C GLN A 102 -14.14 4.17 4.33
N GLU A 103 -13.39 3.21 3.78
CA GLU A 103 -13.17 3.04 2.34
C GLU A 103 -13.57 1.61 1.89
N PRO A 104 -14.86 1.33 1.69
CA PRO A 104 -15.37 -0.05 1.54
C PRO A 104 -14.73 -0.86 0.41
N ALA A 105 -14.49 -0.24 -0.75
CA ALA A 105 -13.86 -0.92 -1.88
C ALA A 105 -12.40 -1.26 -1.60
N SER A 106 -11.60 -0.28 -1.15
CA SER A 106 -10.19 -0.49 -0.78
C SER A 106 -10.06 -1.59 0.26
N THR A 107 -10.85 -1.55 1.35
CA THR A 107 -10.87 -2.61 2.38
C THR A 107 -11.15 -4.00 1.79
N LEU A 108 -12.20 -4.14 0.97
CA LEU A 108 -12.55 -5.42 0.37
C LEU A 108 -11.42 -5.94 -0.53
N PHE A 109 -10.86 -5.08 -1.37
CA PHE A 109 -9.81 -5.46 -2.30
C PHE A 109 -8.47 -5.75 -1.60
N SER A 110 -8.15 -5.09 -0.48
CA SER A 110 -7.02 -5.47 0.37
C SER A 110 -7.22 -6.85 1.01
N ILE A 111 -8.43 -7.19 1.45
CA ILE A 111 -8.76 -8.54 1.96
C ILE A 111 -8.57 -9.59 0.85
N LEU A 112 -9.04 -9.30 -0.37
CA LEU A 112 -8.87 -10.21 -1.50
C LEU A 112 -7.40 -10.38 -1.89
N ASN A 113 -6.57 -9.33 -1.79
CA ASN A 113 -5.13 -9.43 -1.95
C ASN A 113 -4.49 -10.33 -0.87
N LEU A 114 -4.89 -10.16 0.40
CA LEU A 114 -4.43 -11.02 1.50
C LEU A 114 -4.79 -12.48 1.23
N LEU A 115 -6.03 -12.76 0.84
CA LEU A 115 -6.50 -14.10 0.51
C LEU A 115 -5.75 -14.68 -0.69
N SER A 116 -5.48 -13.88 -1.73
CA SER A 116 -4.71 -14.29 -2.90
C SER A 116 -3.28 -14.70 -2.51
N ASN A 117 -2.60 -13.90 -1.69
CA ASN A 117 -1.27 -14.25 -1.17
C ASN A 117 -1.30 -15.48 -0.25
N TYR A 118 -2.33 -15.63 0.58
CA TYR A 118 -2.50 -16.83 1.40
C TYR A 118 -2.72 -18.10 0.56
N ILE A 119 -3.61 -18.04 -0.43
CA ILE A 119 -3.93 -19.21 -1.27
C ILE A 119 -2.73 -19.56 -2.16
N PHE A 120 -2.24 -18.61 -2.97
CA PHE A 120 -1.21 -18.89 -3.98
C PHE A 120 0.21 -18.86 -3.40
N GLY A 121 0.48 -17.97 -2.45
CA GLY A 121 1.79 -17.81 -1.84
C GLY A 121 2.07 -18.75 -0.69
N TYR A 122 1.09 -19.01 0.18
CA TYR A 122 1.28 -19.93 1.31
C TYR A 122 0.84 -21.36 0.98
N LYS A 123 -0.43 -21.59 0.62
CA LYS A 123 -0.94 -22.96 0.42
C LYS A 123 -0.33 -23.64 -0.82
N VAL A 124 -0.43 -23.00 -1.99
CA VAL A 124 0.04 -23.57 -3.27
C VAL A 124 1.57 -23.71 -3.28
N LEU A 125 2.31 -22.72 -2.78
CA LEU A 125 3.76 -22.80 -2.73
C LEU A 125 4.24 -23.96 -1.85
N ARG A 126 3.68 -24.14 -0.63
CA ARG A 126 4.04 -25.29 0.23
C ARG A 126 3.58 -26.64 -0.31
N HIS A 127 2.53 -26.64 -1.14
CA HIS A 127 2.10 -27.87 -1.81
C HIS A 127 3.12 -28.31 -2.87
N HIS A 128 3.70 -27.38 -3.62
CA HIS A 128 4.63 -27.69 -4.71
C HIS A 128 6.10 -27.70 -4.32
N LEU A 129 6.50 -26.92 -3.31
CA LEU A 129 7.88 -26.76 -2.87
C LEU A 129 8.03 -27.27 -1.44
N LYS A 130 9.10 -28.05 -1.20
CA LYS A 130 9.47 -28.59 0.11
C LYS A 130 10.69 -27.88 0.68
N TYR A 131 10.62 -27.54 1.97
CA TYR A 131 11.75 -27.00 2.73
C TYR A 131 12.95 -27.98 2.69
N GLY A 132 14.16 -27.45 2.58
CA GLY A 132 15.39 -28.24 2.47
C GLY A 132 15.63 -28.92 1.12
N VAL A 133 14.60 -29.03 0.27
CA VAL A 133 14.72 -29.62 -1.07
C VAL A 133 14.89 -28.54 -2.13
N TYR A 134 14.00 -27.54 -2.15
CA TYR A 134 14.00 -26.52 -3.19
C TYR A 134 14.89 -25.33 -2.80
N PRO A 135 15.80 -24.89 -3.70
CA PRO A 135 16.58 -23.68 -3.50
C PRO A 135 15.70 -22.45 -3.23
N LEU A 136 16.18 -21.57 -2.36
CA LEU A 136 15.56 -20.28 -2.03
C LEU A 136 14.14 -20.38 -1.41
N TYR A 137 13.68 -21.57 -1.02
CA TYR A 137 12.35 -21.76 -0.41
C TYR A 137 12.08 -20.78 0.74
N SER A 138 13.01 -20.64 1.69
CA SER A 138 12.82 -19.76 2.86
C SER A 138 12.69 -18.29 2.47
N MET A 139 13.42 -17.85 1.43
CA MET A 139 13.32 -16.50 0.90
C MET A 139 11.92 -16.23 0.35
N TRP A 140 11.40 -17.16 -0.46
CA TRP A 140 10.07 -17.02 -1.06
C TRP A 140 8.94 -17.11 -0.05
N MET A 141 9.07 -17.98 0.97
CA MET A 141 8.11 -18.01 2.08
C MET A 141 8.14 -16.72 2.89
N MET A 142 9.33 -16.15 3.15
CA MET A 142 9.44 -14.88 3.86
C MET A 142 8.79 -13.74 3.07
N PHE A 143 9.02 -13.66 1.76
CA PHE A 143 8.31 -12.71 0.88
C PHE A 143 6.79 -12.87 0.96
N CYS A 144 6.28 -14.11 0.97
CA CYS A 144 4.85 -14.36 1.13
C CYS A 144 4.30 -13.84 2.47
N PHE A 145 5.00 -14.04 3.58
CA PHE A 145 4.55 -13.53 4.88
C PHE A 145 4.59 -12.01 4.95
N ILE A 146 5.60 -11.37 4.35
CA ILE A 146 5.68 -9.91 4.23
C ILE A 146 4.49 -9.39 3.41
N ALA A 147 4.18 -10.03 2.29
CA ALA A 147 3.03 -9.65 1.47
C ALA A 147 1.71 -9.77 2.22
N MET A 148 1.48 -10.88 2.92
CA MET A 148 0.28 -11.03 3.75
C MET A 148 0.22 -9.95 4.85
N ASN A 149 1.34 -9.63 5.50
CA ASN A 149 1.37 -8.59 6.53
C ASN A 149 1.02 -7.20 5.98
N ALA A 150 1.57 -6.85 4.82
CA ALA A 150 1.26 -5.58 4.15
C ALA A 150 -0.24 -5.44 3.87
N TRP A 151 -0.88 -6.48 3.30
CA TRP A 151 -2.31 -6.44 3.00
C TRP A 151 -3.21 -6.47 4.24
N ILE A 152 -2.74 -7.03 5.36
CA ILE A 152 -3.42 -6.91 6.65
C ILE A 152 -3.45 -5.44 7.09
N TRP A 153 -2.29 -4.77 7.08
CA TRP A 153 -2.22 -3.36 7.47
C TRP A 153 -3.03 -2.45 6.55
N SER A 154 -3.00 -2.73 5.25
CA SER A 154 -3.83 -2.04 4.27
C SER A 154 -5.33 -2.22 4.54
N THR A 155 -5.75 -3.45 4.86
CA THR A 155 -7.14 -3.73 5.28
C THR A 155 -7.52 -2.91 6.51
N ILE A 156 -6.65 -2.88 7.53
CA ILE A 156 -6.90 -2.16 8.79
C ILE A 156 -7.02 -0.65 8.53
N PHE A 157 -6.09 -0.08 7.78
CA PHE A 157 -6.07 1.35 7.44
C PHE A 157 -7.30 1.79 6.66
N HIS A 158 -7.63 1.10 5.56
CA HIS A 158 -8.79 1.44 4.75
C HIS A 158 -10.12 1.19 5.48
N THR A 159 -10.13 0.27 6.46
CA THR A 159 -11.28 0.09 7.33
C THR A 159 -11.47 1.30 8.23
N ARG A 160 -10.39 1.71 8.89
CA ARG A 160 -10.41 2.84 9.81
C ARG A 160 -9.09 3.58 9.78
N ASP A 161 -9.14 4.79 9.23
CA ASP A 161 -8.00 5.67 9.14
C ASP A 161 -7.70 6.32 10.50
N LYS A 162 -6.50 6.04 11.00
CA LYS A 162 -5.86 6.67 12.16
C LYS A 162 -4.38 6.89 11.83
N PRO A 163 -3.70 7.86 12.47
CA PRO A 163 -2.29 8.13 12.19
C PRO A 163 -1.39 6.88 12.28
N LEU A 164 -1.65 6.01 13.27
CA LEU A 164 -0.86 4.79 13.43
C LEU A 164 -1.13 3.74 12.35
N THR A 165 -2.39 3.57 11.95
CA THR A 165 -2.76 2.59 10.91
C THR A 165 -2.25 3.04 9.54
N GLU A 166 -2.25 4.35 9.27
CA GLU A 166 -1.66 4.94 8.06
C GLU A 166 -0.16 4.63 7.97
N ILE A 167 0.59 4.89 9.04
CA ILE A 167 2.04 4.61 9.08
C ILE A 167 2.32 3.12 8.84
N PHE A 168 1.54 2.22 9.46
CA PHE A 168 1.75 0.79 9.27
C PHE A 168 1.36 0.30 7.87
N ASP A 169 0.35 0.89 7.22
CA ASP A 169 0.04 0.60 5.82
C ASP A 169 1.22 0.98 4.91
N TYR A 170 1.78 2.18 5.10
CA TYR A 170 2.96 2.63 4.34
C TYR A 170 4.19 1.75 4.60
N ILE A 171 4.45 1.37 5.85
CA ILE A 171 5.51 0.41 6.19
C ILE A 171 5.25 -0.95 5.54
N GLY A 172 3.99 -1.40 5.49
CA GLY A 172 3.57 -2.60 4.77
C GLY A 172 3.89 -2.51 3.28
N ALA A 173 3.46 -1.45 2.62
CA ALA A 173 3.68 -1.22 1.18
C ALA A 173 5.17 -1.15 0.82
N ILE A 174 5.99 -0.39 1.58
CA ILE A 174 7.43 -0.31 1.31
C ILE A 174 8.15 -1.63 1.60
N SER A 175 7.71 -2.40 2.61
CA SER A 175 8.28 -3.72 2.90
C SER A 175 8.12 -4.71 1.74
N LEU A 176 7.00 -4.63 1.00
CA LEU A 176 6.77 -5.41 -0.22
C LEU A 176 7.79 -5.08 -1.30
N ILE A 177 8.00 -3.79 -1.57
CA ILE A 177 8.95 -3.33 -2.60
C ILE A 177 10.38 -3.73 -2.23
N PHE A 178 10.79 -3.47 -0.99
CA PHE A 178 12.12 -3.82 -0.50
C PHE A 178 12.39 -5.31 -0.52
N SER A 179 11.42 -6.11 -0.05
CA SER A 179 11.57 -7.57 -0.04
C SER A 179 11.61 -8.14 -1.45
N GLN A 180 10.82 -7.62 -2.39
CA GLN A 180 10.88 -8.03 -3.79
C GLN A 180 12.23 -7.69 -4.44
N PHE A 181 12.79 -6.52 -4.13
CA PHE A 181 14.10 -6.11 -4.65
C PHE A 181 15.24 -6.96 -4.07
N ALA A 182 15.20 -7.20 -2.75
CA ALA A 182 16.11 -8.13 -2.08
C ALA A 182 16.05 -9.54 -2.69
N CYS A 183 14.84 -10.03 -2.98
CA CYS A 183 14.65 -11.30 -3.68
C CYS A 183 15.31 -11.29 -5.07
N CYS A 184 15.18 -10.20 -5.84
CA CYS A 184 15.85 -10.05 -7.14
C CYS A 184 17.37 -10.20 -7.00
N ILE A 185 17.97 -9.42 -6.09
CA ILE A 185 19.44 -9.36 -5.89
C ILE A 185 19.99 -10.74 -5.51
N ILE A 186 19.34 -11.42 -4.57
CA ILE A 186 19.73 -12.78 -4.17
C ILE A 186 19.53 -13.77 -5.31
N ARG A 187 18.39 -13.70 -6.02
CA ARG A 187 18.07 -14.63 -7.11
C ARG A 187 19.02 -14.50 -8.29
N VAL A 188 19.34 -13.27 -8.73
CA VAL A 188 20.29 -12.98 -9.82
C VAL A 188 21.67 -13.52 -9.47
N SER A 189 22.07 -13.38 -8.21
CA SER A 189 23.43 -13.74 -7.76
C SER A 189 23.55 -15.20 -7.29
N TYR A 190 22.44 -15.93 -7.22
CA TYR A 190 22.42 -17.31 -6.74
C TYR A 190 23.32 -18.20 -7.61
N ARG A 191 24.20 -18.96 -6.95
CA ARG A 191 25.23 -19.82 -7.59
C ARG A 191 26.23 -19.10 -8.50
N THR A 192 26.41 -17.80 -8.29
CA THR A 192 27.50 -17.04 -8.92
C THR A 192 28.57 -16.71 -7.88
N LYS A 193 29.75 -16.27 -8.34
CA LYS A 193 30.79 -15.72 -7.46
C LYS A 193 30.35 -14.47 -6.67
N TYR A 194 29.25 -13.82 -7.09
CA TYR A 194 28.75 -12.58 -6.50
C TYR A 194 27.77 -12.77 -5.33
N ILE A 195 27.44 -14.01 -4.94
CA ILE A 195 26.44 -14.26 -3.89
C ILE A 195 26.80 -13.63 -2.52
N ARG A 196 28.10 -13.54 -2.17
CA ARG A 196 28.53 -12.88 -0.92
C ARG A 196 28.25 -11.39 -0.95
N LEU A 197 28.56 -10.74 -2.08
CA LEU A 197 28.25 -9.32 -2.30
C LEU A 197 26.74 -9.08 -2.26
N ALA A 198 25.96 -9.93 -2.93
CA ALA A 198 24.50 -9.83 -2.94
C ALA A 198 23.89 -9.92 -1.53
N LYS A 199 24.40 -10.82 -0.67
CA LYS A 199 23.99 -10.90 0.74
C LYS A 199 24.33 -9.62 1.50
N PHE A 200 25.52 -9.05 1.29
CA PHE A 200 25.92 -7.78 1.92
C PHE A 200 25.02 -6.62 1.47
N VAL A 201 24.75 -6.50 0.16
CA VAL A 201 23.84 -5.48 -0.39
C VAL A 201 22.43 -5.66 0.17
N THR A 202 21.94 -6.90 0.27
CA THR A 202 20.63 -7.21 0.84
C THR A 202 20.55 -6.83 2.33
N LEU A 203 21.62 -7.07 3.09
CA LEU A 203 21.70 -6.64 4.49
C LEU A 203 21.66 -5.11 4.60
N PHE A 204 22.37 -4.40 3.73
CA PHE A 204 22.32 -2.93 3.69
C PHE A 204 20.91 -2.42 3.38
N LEU A 205 20.21 -3.03 2.40
CA LEU A 205 18.82 -2.71 2.08
C LEU A 205 17.88 -2.95 3.27
N LEU A 206 18.07 -4.04 4.01
CA LEU A 206 17.30 -4.32 5.23
C LEU A 206 17.54 -3.26 6.31
N MET A 207 18.79 -2.87 6.55
CA MET A 207 19.11 -1.82 7.51
C MET A 207 18.52 -0.47 7.11
N PHE A 208 18.54 -0.15 5.82
CA PHE A 208 17.89 1.05 5.30
C PHE A 208 16.37 1.01 5.52
N PHE A 209 15.71 -0.11 5.21
CA PHE A 209 14.27 -0.28 5.47
C PHE A 209 13.94 -0.12 6.96
N ILE A 210 14.72 -0.73 7.86
CA ILE A 210 14.50 -0.62 9.31
C ILE A 210 14.63 0.84 9.76
N TYR A 211 15.66 1.54 9.30
CA TYR A 211 15.83 2.96 9.61
C TYR A 211 14.69 3.81 9.04
N HIS A 212 14.25 3.55 7.82
CA HIS A 212 13.14 4.25 7.18
C HIS A 212 11.82 4.03 7.95
N ALA A 213 11.52 2.79 8.34
CA ALA A 213 10.36 2.47 9.18
C ALA A 213 10.44 3.18 10.55
N TYR A 214 11.62 3.22 11.18
CA TYR A 214 11.86 3.98 12.41
C TYR A 214 11.60 5.48 12.22
N TYR A 215 12.06 6.06 11.11
CA TYR A 215 11.84 7.47 10.78
C TYR A 215 10.35 7.79 10.67
N LEU A 216 9.58 6.98 9.92
CA LEU A 216 8.14 7.18 9.75
C LEU A 216 7.37 7.03 11.07
N LEU A 217 7.76 6.07 11.92
CA LEU A 217 7.07 5.80 13.19
C LEU A 217 7.36 6.83 14.28
N PHE A 218 8.61 7.28 14.40
CA PHE A 218 9.08 7.97 15.62
C PHE A 218 9.61 9.37 15.39
N ILE A 219 9.91 9.76 14.15
CA ILE A 219 10.47 11.08 13.85
C ILE A 219 9.41 11.96 13.20
N HIS A 220 9.07 11.66 11.95
CA HIS A 220 8.10 12.45 11.19
C HIS A 220 7.56 11.61 10.05
N MET A 221 6.24 11.46 9.99
CA MET A 221 5.58 10.86 8.84
C MET A 221 5.49 11.93 7.74
N ASP A 222 6.41 11.84 6.78
CA ASP A 222 6.39 12.65 5.56
C ASP A 222 5.98 11.75 4.39
N TYR A 223 4.76 11.99 3.90
CA TYR A 223 4.18 11.25 2.78
C TYR A 223 5.00 11.40 1.49
N GLY A 224 5.47 12.61 1.18
CA GLY A 224 6.26 12.88 -0.04
C GLY A 224 7.62 12.18 -0.01
N TYR A 225 8.27 12.15 1.15
CA TYR A 225 9.49 11.38 1.37
C TYR A 225 9.25 9.88 1.23
N ASN A 226 8.20 9.33 1.88
CA ASN A 226 7.81 7.92 1.75
C ASN A 226 7.58 7.52 0.29
N MET A 227 6.80 8.33 -0.44
CA MET A 227 6.53 8.08 -1.87
C MET A 227 7.79 8.18 -2.72
N THR A 228 8.68 9.13 -2.44
CA THR A 228 9.97 9.24 -3.15
C THR A 228 10.81 7.98 -2.98
N VAL A 229 10.92 7.45 -1.75
CA VAL A 229 11.66 6.21 -1.49
C VAL A 229 11.00 5.03 -2.20
N ASN A 230 9.67 4.90 -2.12
CA ASN A 230 8.92 3.84 -2.79
C ASN A 230 9.12 3.84 -4.31
N VAL A 231 9.03 5.00 -4.96
CA VAL A 231 9.21 5.13 -6.40
C VAL A 231 10.64 4.78 -6.81
N ILE A 232 11.66 5.30 -6.12
CA ILE A 232 13.06 5.02 -6.46
C ILE A 232 13.37 3.52 -6.35
N VAL A 233 13.01 2.89 -5.24
CA VAL A 233 13.29 1.46 -5.02
C VAL A 233 12.40 0.60 -5.93
N GLY A 234 11.16 1.01 -6.16
CA GLY A 234 10.23 0.36 -7.09
C GLY A 234 10.75 0.32 -8.52
N VAL A 235 11.26 1.45 -9.04
CA VAL A 235 11.86 1.53 -10.38
C VAL A 235 13.10 0.65 -10.49
N LEU A 236 14.00 0.68 -9.49
CA LEU A 236 15.18 -0.19 -9.47
C LEU A 236 14.80 -1.67 -9.45
N ASN A 237 13.79 -2.04 -8.66
CA ASN A 237 13.26 -3.40 -8.58
C ASN A 237 12.69 -3.87 -9.92
N VAL A 238 11.89 -3.04 -10.59
CA VAL A 238 11.36 -3.31 -11.94
C VAL A 238 12.49 -3.56 -12.92
N ILE A 239 13.46 -2.64 -13.01
CA ILE A 239 14.57 -2.75 -13.94
C ILE A 239 15.34 -4.05 -13.70
N CYS A 240 15.63 -4.39 -12.45
CA CYS A 240 16.31 -5.63 -12.07
C CYS A 240 15.56 -6.87 -12.59
N TRP A 241 14.26 -6.97 -12.29
CA TRP A 241 13.47 -8.14 -12.68
C TRP A 241 13.26 -8.26 -14.18
N LEU A 242 13.04 -7.14 -14.88
CA LEU A 242 12.85 -7.15 -16.33
C LEU A 242 14.15 -7.49 -17.06
N LEU A 243 15.28 -6.89 -16.68
CA LEU A 243 16.58 -7.23 -17.26
C LEU A 243 16.90 -8.71 -17.02
N TRP A 244 16.71 -9.20 -15.80
CA TRP A 244 16.91 -10.62 -15.49
C TRP A 244 15.99 -11.50 -16.34
N SER A 245 14.72 -11.16 -16.47
CA SER A 245 13.75 -11.93 -17.26
C SER A 245 14.13 -11.96 -18.74
N ILE A 246 14.49 -10.82 -19.33
CA ILE A 246 14.90 -10.71 -20.74
C ILE A 246 16.13 -11.57 -21.01
N ILE A 247 17.19 -11.41 -20.20
CA ILE A 247 18.44 -12.17 -20.37
C ILE A 247 18.17 -13.69 -20.28
N ASN A 248 17.36 -14.12 -19.32
CA ASN A 248 17.06 -15.54 -19.14
C ASN A 248 16.13 -16.08 -20.23
N PHE A 249 15.21 -15.26 -20.74
CA PHE A 249 14.31 -15.63 -21.83
C PHE A 249 15.10 -15.85 -23.13
N ILE A 250 16.01 -14.93 -23.48
CA ILE A 250 16.92 -15.06 -24.63
C ILE A 250 17.80 -16.31 -24.47
N SER A 251 18.19 -16.65 -23.24
CA SER A 251 18.94 -17.87 -22.92
C SER A 251 18.08 -19.16 -22.96
N GLY A 252 16.83 -19.12 -23.45
CA GLY A 252 15.95 -20.28 -23.63
C GLY A 252 15.10 -20.66 -22.41
N LYS A 253 15.14 -19.91 -21.31
CA LYS A 253 14.34 -20.20 -20.10
C LYS A 253 12.94 -19.62 -20.23
N ILE A 254 12.07 -20.30 -20.97
CA ILE A 254 10.74 -19.78 -21.33
C ILE A 254 9.90 -19.38 -20.09
N TYR A 255 9.96 -20.13 -18.98
CA TYR A 255 9.13 -19.88 -17.79
C TYR A 255 9.22 -18.46 -17.20
N VAL A 256 10.31 -17.72 -17.46
CA VAL A 256 10.53 -16.37 -16.93
C VAL A 256 9.55 -15.33 -17.50
N TRP A 257 8.81 -15.63 -18.57
CA TRP A 257 7.76 -14.74 -19.08
C TRP A 257 6.74 -14.40 -17.97
N ARG A 258 6.45 -15.35 -17.07
CA ARG A 258 5.54 -15.14 -15.94
C ARG A 258 6.05 -14.06 -14.98
N CYS A 259 7.37 -14.02 -14.76
CA CYS A 259 8.01 -12.95 -13.99
C CYS A 259 7.85 -11.60 -14.70
N ALA A 260 8.28 -11.52 -15.97
CA ALA A 260 8.21 -10.29 -16.75
C ALA A 260 6.79 -9.71 -16.80
N VAL A 261 5.79 -10.54 -17.13
CA VAL A 261 4.39 -10.11 -17.17
C VAL A 261 3.89 -9.69 -15.79
N SER A 262 4.25 -10.39 -14.71
CA SER A 262 3.87 -9.97 -13.35
C SER A 262 4.41 -8.58 -13.00
N VAL A 263 5.67 -8.31 -13.34
CA VAL A 263 6.32 -7.02 -13.06
C VAL A 263 5.74 -5.89 -13.93
N VAL A 264 5.48 -6.16 -15.20
CA VAL A 264 4.83 -5.18 -16.10
C VAL A 264 3.41 -4.86 -15.62
N LEU A 265 2.61 -5.88 -15.29
CA LEU A 265 1.26 -5.67 -14.75
C LEU A 265 1.29 -4.90 -13.42
N ALA A 266 2.22 -5.22 -12.52
CA ALA A 266 2.39 -4.48 -11.27
C ALA A 266 2.65 -2.98 -11.51
N MET A 267 3.49 -2.64 -12.49
CA MET A 267 3.72 -1.25 -12.87
C MET A 267 2.48 -0.58 -13.47
N ILE A 268 1.79 -1.26 -14.39
CA ILE A 268 0.58 -0.71 -15.03
C ILE A 268 -0.49 -0.43 -13.98
N PHE A 269 -0.68 -1.34 -13.02
CA PHE A 269 -1.66 -1.16 -11.96
C PHE A 269 -1.23 -0.07 -10.98
N ALA A 270 0.05 0.01 -10.61
CA ALA A 270 0.56 1.10 -9.76
C ALA A 270 0.39 2.47 -10.43
N ALA A 271 0.49 2.55 -11.76
CA ALA A 271 0.25 3.79 -12.50
C ALA A 271 -1.20 4.29 -12.40
N LEU A 272 -2.17 3.45 -12.00
CA LEU A 272 -3.54 3.90 -11.75
C LEU A 272 -3.61 4.92 -10.61
N GLU A 273 -2.72 4.83 -9.63
CA GLU A 273 -2.62 5.78 -8.52
C GLU A 273 -2.38 7.23 -9.02
N LEU A 274 -1.79 7.39 -10.22
CA LEU A 274 -1.53 8.70 -10.83
C LEU A 274 -2.75 9.35 -11.50
N VAL A 275 -3.83 8.60 -11.70
CA VAL A 275 -5.03 9.10 -12.42
C VAL A 275 -5.92 9.96 -11.53
N ASP A 276 -5.76 9.88 -10.20
CA ASP A 276 -6.44 10.63 -9.13
C ASP A 276 -7.81 11.24 -9.52
N PHE A 277 -8.89 10.48 -9.31
CA PHE A 277 -10.25 10.89 -9.65
C PHE A 277 -11.23 10.72 -8.48
N ALA A 278 -12.29 11.53 -8.47
CA ALA A 278 -13.35 11.47 -7.46
C ALA A 278 -14.08 10.11 -7.48
N PRO A 279 -14.33 9.46 -6.32
CA PRO A 279 -14.81 8.09 -6.28
C PRO A 279 -16.15 7.92 -7.01
N ILE A 280 -16.18 6.97 -7.95
CA ILE A 280 -17.38 6.50 -8.62
C ILE A 280 -18.32 5.91 -7.56
N ALA A 281 -19.57 6.37 -7.59
CA ALA A 281 -20.58 6.04 -6.59
C ALA A 281 -20.14 6.30 -5.14
N TRP A 282 -19.15 7.17 -4.91
CA TRP A 282 -18.57 7.49 -3.61
C TRP A 282 -17.88 6.32 -2.91
N ILE A 283 -17.49 5.29 -3.67
CA ILE A 283 -16.94 4.05 -3.13
C ILE A 283 -15.67 3.64 -3.90
N ILE A 284 -15.66 3.76 -5.24
CA ILE A 284 -14.56 3.26 -6.09
C ILE A 284 -13.76 4.43 -6.65
N ASP A 285 -12.53 4.59 -6.19
CA ASP A 285 -11.55 5.55 -6.70
C ASP A 285 -10.37 4.87 -7.43
N ALA A 286 -9.41 5.67 -7.86
CA ALA A 286 -8.18 5.18 -8.50
C ALA A 286 -7.40 4.21 -7.62
N HIS A 287 -7.31 4.51 -6.32
CA HIS A 287 -6.58 3.70 -5.35
C HIS A 287 -7.22 2.32 -5.17
N SER A 288 -8.53 2.26 -4.95
CA SER A 288 -9.25 0.99 -4.84
C SER A 288 -9.15 0.13 -6.11
N LEU A 289 -9.09 0.74 -7.30
CA LEU A 289 -8.85 -0.01 -8.54
C LEU A 289 -7.45 -0.62 -8.58
N TRP A 290 -6.43 0.09 -8.10
CA TRP A 290 -5.09 -0.48 -7.92
C TRP A 290 -5.12 -1.72 -7.01
N HIS A 291 -5.81 -1.66 -5.86
CA HIS A 291 -6.03 -2.84 -5.00
C HIS A 291 -6.73 -3.97 -5.76
N PHE A 292 -7.80 -3.67 -6.48
CA PHE A 292 -8.57 -4.67 -7.23
C PHE A 292 -7.71 -5.41 -8.26
N PHE A 293 -6.92 -4.71 -9.06
CA PHE A 293 -6.12 -5.36 -10.10
C PHE A 293 -4.93 -6.12 -9.53
N THR A 294 -4.32 -5.61 -8.46
CA THR A 294 -3.16 -6.27 -7.83
C THR A 294 -3.50 -7.62 -7.18
N MET A 295 -4.77 -7.86 -6.81
CA MET A 295 -5.18 -9.14 -6.21
C MET A 295 -4.98 -10.36 -7.14
N PHE A 296 -4.85 -10.13 -8.44
CA PHE A 296 -4.59 -11.18 -9.43
C PHE A 296 -3.10 -11.48 -9.63
N LEU A 297 -2.20 -10.56 -9.24
CA LEU A 297 -0.75 -10.73 -9.43
C LEU A 297 -0.16 -11.94 -8.70
N PRO A 298 -0.55 -12.28 -7.45
CA PRO A 298 -0.06 -13.47 -6.76
C PRO A 298 -0.21 -14.76 -7.57
N ILE A 299 -1.29 -14.88 -8.36
CA ILE A 299 -1.58 -16.06 -9.19
C ILE A 299 -0.42 -16.33 -10.15
N LEU A 300 0.06 -15.29 -10.83
CA LEU A 300 1.12 -15.39 -11.81
C LEU A 300 2.50 -15.40 -11.15
N TRP A 301 2.70 -14.57 -10.13
CA TRP A 301 3.97 -14.43 -9.43
C TRP A 301 4.41 -15.73 -8.72
N TYR A 302 3.51 -16.38 -7.99
CA TYR A 302 3.85 -17.63 -7.31
C TYR A 302 4.00 -18.81 -8.26
N ARG A 303 3.32 -18.81 -9.41
CA ARG A 303 3.60 -19.78 -10.49
C ARG A 303 5.01 -19.62 -11.05
N PHE A 304 5.44 -18.38 -11.30
CA PHE A 304 6.82 -18.09 -11.65
C PHE A 304 7.80 -18.66 -10.61
N ILE A 305 7.58 -18.39 -9.32
CA ILE A 305 8.45 -18.88 -8.25
C ILE A 305 8.55 -20.41 -8.24
N ILE A 306 7.43 -21.11 -8.41
CA ILE A 306 7.41 -22.57 -8.46
C ILE A 306 8.25 -23.10 -9.64
N ASP A 307 8.07 -22.53 -10.82
CA ASP A 307 8.83 -22.93 -12.01
C ASP A 307 10.32 -22.61 -11.87
N ASP A 308 10.65 -21.45 -11.31
CA ASP A 308 12.02 -21.01 -11.04
C ASP A 308 12.72 -21.94 -10.02
N SER A 309 12.06 -22.26 -8.91
CA SER A 309 12.57 -23.20 -7.91
C SER A 309 12.77 -24.60 -8.49
N ARG A 310 11.85 -25.08 -9.34
CA ARG A 310 12.00 -26.37 -10.05
C ARG A 310 13.15 -26.36 -11.04
N TYR A 311 13.32 -25.25 -11.77
CA TYR A 311 14.46 -25.06 -12.65
C TYR A 311 15.76 -25.14 -11.84
N LEU A 312 15.89 -24.36 -10.77
CA LEU A 312 17.08 -24.37 -9.91
C LEU A 312 17.38 -25.75 -9.30
N LEU A 313 16.35 -26.55 -9.00
CA LEU A 313 16.49 -27.93 -8.51
C LEU A 313 17.00 -28.92 -9.57
N ARG A 314 16.67 -28.72 -10.85
CA ARG A 314 17.12 -29.63 -11.93
C ARG A 314 18.59 -29.47 -12.25
N TYR A 315 19.13 -28.26 -12.13
CA TYR A 315 20.53 -27.95 -12.44
C TYR A 315 21.40 -27.86 -11.16
N ILE A 316 21.13 -28.73 -10.16
CA ILE A 316 21.97 -28.90 -8.95
C ILE A 316 23.19 -29.79 -9.21
N TYR A 317 23.18 -30.57 -10.28
CA TYR A 317 24.26 -31.45 -10.73
C TYR A 317 24.72 -31.03 -12.13
#